data_AF-A0A945I7E7-F1
#
_entry.id   AF-A0A945I7E7-F1
#
_cell.length_a   1.000
_cell.length_b   1.000
_cell.length_c   1.000
_cell.angle_alpha   90.00
_cell.angle_beta   90.00
_cell.angle_gamma   90.00
#
_symmetry.space_group_name_H-M   'P 1'
#
loop_
_entity.id
_entity.type
_entity.pdbx_description
1 polymer ?
#
loop_
_entity_poly.entity_id
_entity_poly.type
_entity_poly.pdbx_seq_one_letter_code
_entity_poly.pdbx_strand_id
1 'polypeptide(L)'
;MDFTVNKISDDVYEIVFEDNRFEITTEDLEHLHAQLSAILRPETVAEKQSRHKELLEILIRANDSGIQSLLHLADHDDVVILLETAEQDEELKKKLYSNMTENATKMFVEDMVFIMREGVPNYKFDEAMTRLTQKVDELTKDGTLTIKP
;
A
#
# COMPACT_ATOMS: atom_id res chain seq x y z
N MET A 1 -7.97 31.88 14.20
CA MET A 1 -7.91 30.48 14.64
C MET A 1 -6.59 29.99 14.15
N ASP A 2 -5.63 29.84 15.05
CA ASP A 2 -4.26 29.52 14.71
C ASP A 2 -4.01 28.05 15.03
N PHE A 3 -3.48 27.35 14.04
CA PHE A 3 -3.10 25.94 14.14
C PHE A 3 -1.65 25.85 13.72
N THR A 4 -0.82 25.16 14.49
CA THR A 4 0.61 25.02 14.21
C THR A 4 1.04 23.60 14.44
N VAL A 5 1.92 23.10 13.57
CA VAL A 5 2.55 21.78 13.71
C VAL A 5 4.04 21.99 13.90
N ASN A 6 4.59 21.45 14.99
CA ASN A 6 6.01 21.52 15.33
C ASN A 6 6.61 20.12 15.34
N LYS A 7 7.82 19.93 14.79
CA LYS A 7 8.56 18.68 14.96
C LYS A 7 9.26 18.69 16.33
N ILE A 8 8.94 17.73 17.20
CA ILE A 8 9.57 17.60 18.52
C ILE A 8 10.80 16.67 18.43
N SER A 9 10.64 15.53 17.77
CA SER A 9 11.70 14.53 17.54
C SER A 9 11.48 13.84 16.19
N ASP A 10 12.26 12.80 15.85
CA ASP A 10 12.17 12.17 14.53
C ASP A 10 10.80 11.54 14.23
N ASP A 11 10.14 10.97 15.24
CA ASP A 11 8.86 10.29 15.06
C ASP A 11 7.68 10.93 15.82
N VAL A 12 7.89 12.11 16.41
CA VAL A 12 6.89 12.79 17.24
C VAL A 12 6.78 14.27 16.88
N TYR A 13 5.55 14.72 16.69
CA TYR A 13 5.17 16.07 16.39
C TYR A 13 4.22 16.63 17.46
N GLU A 14 4.19 17.94 17.59
CA GLU A 14 3.20 18.67 18.38
C GLU A 14 2.21 19.32 17.43
N ILE A 15 0.92 19.11 17.68
CA ILE A 15 -0.15 19.91 17.11
C ILE A 15 -0.63 20.88 18.19
N VAL A 16 -0.48 22.17 17.92
CA VAL A 16 -0.99 23.25 18.78
C VAL A 16 -2.26 23.82 18.15
N PHE A 17 -3.33 23.80 18.93
CA PHE A 17 -4.62 24.35 18.54
C PHE A 17 -5.20 25.16 19.69
N GLU A 18 -5.17 26.48 19.53
CA GLU A 18 -5.44 27.44 20.61
C GLU A 18 -4.57 27.14 21.84
N ASP A 19 -5.15 26.79 22.99
CA ASP A 19 -4.42 26.44 24.21
C ASP A 19 -4.12 24.93 24.34
N ASN A 20 -4.61 24.11 23.41
CA ASN A 20 -4.43 22.67 23.45
C ASN A 20 -3.18 22.24 22.68
N ARG A 21 -2.44 21.30 23.27
CA ARG A 21 -1.24 20.68 22.70
C ARG A 21 -1.46 19.19 22.62
N PHE A 22 -1.31 18.64 21.43
CA PHE A 22 -1.44 17.21 21.18
C PHE A 22 -0.11 16.69 20.66
N GLU A 23 0.47 15.71 21.35
CA GLU A 23 1.56 14.92 20.79
C GLU A 23 0.98 13.91 19.82
N ILE A 24 1.56 13.84 18.63
CA ILE A 24 1.12 12.99 17.54
C ILE A 24 2.33 12.29 16.93
N THR A 25 2.20 11.01 16.63
CA THR A 25 3.29 10.26 15.98
C THR A 25 3.35 10.56 14.49
N THR A 26 4.43 10.13 13.81
CA THR A 26 4.49 10.18 12.34
C THR A 26 3.32 9.42 11.71
N GLU A 27 3.01 8.21 12.18
CA GLU A 27 1.92 7.37 11.66
C GLU A 27 0.55 8.06 11.80
N ASP A 28 0.28 8.67 12.95
CA ASP A 28 -0.95 9.41 13.18
C ASP A 28 -1.06 10.67 12.29
N LEU A 29 0.07 11.36 12.06
CA LEU A 29 0.11 12.56 11.21
C LEU A 29 -0.10 12.21 9.73
N GLU A 30 0.46 11.09 9.26
CA GLU A 30 0.20 10.53 7.93
C GLU A 30 -1.27 10.15 7.76
N HIS A 31 -1.88 9.54 8.79
CA HIS A 31 -3.30 9.24 8.80
C HIS A 31 -4.17 10.51 8.70
N LEU A 32 -3.86 11.54 9.50
CA LEU A 32 -4.56 12.83 9.43
C LEU A 32 -4.40 13.48 8.06
N HIS A 33 -3.19 13.44 7.48
CA HIS A 33 -2.93 13.98 6.15
C HIS A 33 -3.78 13.27 5.08
N ALA A 34 -3.90 11.95 5.15
CA ALA A 34 -4.72 11.18 4.23
C ALA A 34 -6.21 11.58 4.32
N GLN A 35 -6.74 11.71 5.54
CA GLN A 35 -8.13 12.15 5.76
C GLN A 35 -8.39 13.55 5.21
N LEU A 36 -7.50 14.50 5.50
CA LEU A 36 -7.62 15.88 5.00
C LEU A 36 -7.51 15.94 3.47
N SER A 37 -6.59 15.16 2.88
CA SER A 37 -6.41 15.11 1.43
C SER A 37 -7.64 14.55 0.72
N ALA A 38 -8.31 13.54 1.30
CA ALA A 38 -9.55 13.01 0.74
C ALA A 38 -10.68 14.04 0.69
N ILE A 39 -10.72 14.97 1.65
CA ILE A 39 -11.72 16.04 1.70
C ILE A 39 -11.34 17.20 0.78
N LEU A 40 -10.07 17.64 0.85
CA LEU A 40 -9.62 18.89 0.22
C LEU A 40 -9.18 18.70 -1.24
N ARG A 41 -8.81 17.47 -1.64
CA ARG A 41 -8.28 17.14 -2.97
C ARG A 41 -8.87 15.82 -3.50
N PRO A 42 -10.19 15.74 -3.68
CA PRO A 42 -10.84 14.51 -4.10
C PRO A 42 -10.37 14.03 -5.49
N GLU A 43 -9.98 14.94 -6.38
CA GLU A 43 -9.41 14.60 -7.70
C GLU A 43 -8.09 13.81 -7.56
N THR A 44 -7.23 14.20 -6.61
CA THR A 44 -5.98 13.48 -6.34
C THR A 44 -6.23 12.09 -5.76
N VAL A 45 -7.33 11.90 -5.01
CA VAL A 45 -7.74 10.58 -4.54
C VAL A 45 -8.27 9.72 -5.68
N ALA A 46 -9.06 10.28 -6.59
CA ALA A 46 -9.53 9.57 -7.78
C ALA A 46 -8.37 9.14 -8.69
N GLU A 47 -7.37 10.01 -8.87
CA GLU A 47 -6.13 9.68 -9.59
C GLU A 47 -5.36 8.55 -8.89
N LYS A 48 -5.21 8.60 -7.56
CA LYS A 48 -4.59 7.51 -6.79
C LYS A 48 -5.32 6.19 -6.99
N GLN A 49 -6.64 6.18 -6.87
CA GLN A 49 -7.45 4.98 -7.09
C GLN A 49 -7.31 4.44 -8.51
N SER A 50 -7.23 5.32 -9.51
CA SER A 50 -6.97 4.92 -10.90
C SER A 50 -5.60 4.26 -11.06
N ARG A 51 -4.55 4.80 -10.44
CA ARG A 51 -3.20 4.22 -10.47
C ARG A 51 -3.16 2.86 -9.77
N HIS A 52 -3.83 2.73 -8.62
CA HIS A 52 -3.92 1.47 -7.90
C HIS A 52 -4.59 0.40 -8.76
N LYS A 53 -5.70 0.76 -9.42
CA LYS A 53 -6.37 -0.16 -10.35
C LYS A 53 -5.47 -0.56 -11.51
N GLU A 54 -4.76 0.40 -12.11
CA GLU A 54 -3.81 0.12 -13.19
C GLU A 54 -2.70 -0.83 -12.75
N LEU A 55 -2.16 -0.66 -11.54
CA LEU A 55 -1.20 -1.60 -10.94
C LEU A 55 -1.78 -3.02 -10.89
N LEU A 56 -3.00 -3.21 -10.37
CA LEU A 56 -3.61 -4.54 -10.29
C LEU A 56 -3.79 -5.17 -11.69
N GLU A 57 -4.23 -4.38 -12.68
CA GLU A 57 -4.36 -4.84 -14.05
C GLU A 57 -3.00 -5.20 -14.70
N ILE A 58 -1.93 -4.50 -14.32
CA ILE A 58 -0.56 -4.84 -14.74
C ILE A 58 -0.15 -6.18 -14.14
N LEU A 59 -0.39 -6.41 -12.84
CA LEU A 59 -0.02 -7.65 -12.16
C LEU A 59 -0.70 -8.88 -12.76
N ILE A 60 -1.96 -8.76 -13.15
CA ILE A 60 -2.69 -9.83 -13.85
C ILE A 60 -1.98 -10.23 -15.16
N ARG A 61 -1.56 -9.23 -15.95
CA ARG A 61 -0.94 -9.41 -17.28
C ARG A 61 0.56 -9.68 -17.25
N ALA A 62 1.20 -9.49 -16.10
CA ALA A 62 2.63 -9.67 -15.94
C ALA A 62 3.08 -11.12 -16.18
N ASN A 63 4.32 -11.30 -16.61
CA ASN A 63 4.99 -12.59 -16.61
C ASN A 63 5.21 -13.13 -15.18
N ASP A 64 5.29 -14.45 -15.06
CA ASP A 64 5.41 -15.13 -13.76
C ASP A 64 6.71 -14.77 -13.04
N SER A 65 7.83 -14.65 -13.76
CA SER A 65 9.12 -14.24 -13.18
C SER A 65 9.08 -12.82 -12.59
N GLY A 66 8.31 -11.91 -13.21
CA GLY A 66 8.10 -10.56 -12.69
C GLY A 66 7.31 -10.57 -11.38
N ILE A 67 6.23 -11.35 -11.32
CA ILE A 67 5.43 -11.52 -10.09
C ILE A 67 6.26 -12.16 -8.99
N GLN A 68 7.01 -13.23 -9.28
CA GLN A 68 7.88 -13.87 -8.28
C GLN A 68 8.92 -12.90 -7.73
N SER A 69 9.51 -12.07 -8.59
CA SER A 69 10.50 -11.06 -8.18
C SER A 69 9.86 -9.97 -7.32
N LEU A 70 8.67 -9.51 -7.69
CA LEU A 70 7.91 -8.55 -6.89
C LEU A 70 7.60 -9.12 -5.49
N LEU A 71 7.04 -10.32 -5.42
CA LEU A 71 6.69 -10.98 -4.15
C LEU A 71 7.90 -11.25 -3.25
N HIS A 72 9.08 -11.40 -3.84
CA HIS A 72 10.32 -11.61 -3.10
C HIS A 72 10.96 -10.30 -2.60
N LEU A 73 10.88 -9.23 -3.39
CA LEU A 73 11.52 -7.96 -3.11
C LEU A 73 10.63 -6.96 -2.38
N ALA A 74 9.31 -7.13 -2.42
CA ALA A 74 8.36 -6.30 -1.70
C ALA A 74 8.47 -6.52 -0.18
N ASP A 75 8.15 -5.47 0.58
CA ASP A 75 8.07 -5.59 2.02
C ASP A 75 6.90 -6.50 2.40
N HIS A 76 7.05 -7.23 3.51
CA HIS A 76 6.08 -8.24 3.91
C HIS A 76 4.65 -7.67 4.03
N ASP A 77 4.52 -6.54 4.73
CA ASP A 77 3.23 -5.87 4.95
C ASP A 77 2.58 -5.42 3.63
N ASP A 78 3.39 -4.99 2.65
CA ASP A 78 2.89 -4.60 1.33
C ASP A 78 2.31 -5.81 0.58
N VAL A 79 2.96 -6.98 0.68
CA VAL A 79 2.45 -8.22 0.08
C VAL A 79 1.17 -8.68 0.77
N VAL A 80 1.10 -8.57 2.11
CA VAL A 80 -0.12 -8.92 2.85
C VAL A 80 -1.30 -8.02 2.44
N ILE A 81 -1.08 -6.71 2.32
CA ILE A 81 -2.11 -5.76 1.85
C ILE A 81 -2.52 -6.05 0.40
N LEU A 82 -1.56 -6.36 -0.47
CA LEU A 82 -1.83 -6.74 -1.86
C LEU A 82 -2.70 -8.00 -1.96
N LEU A 83 -2.41 -9.01 -1.13
CA LEU A 83 -3.20 -10.24 -1.07
C LEU A 83 -4.61 -9.98 -0.57
N GLU A 84 -4.77 -9.17 0.49
CA GLU A 84 -6.09 -8.79 1.00
C GLU A 84 -6.93 -8.14 -0.10
N THR A 85 -6.32 -7.24 -0.87
CA THR A 85 -6.97 -6.57 -2.01
C THR A 85 -7.35 -7.56 -3.11
N ALA A 86 -6.48 -8.54 -3.37
CA ALA A 86 -6.71 -9.58 -4.36
C ALA A 86 -7.83 -10.56 -3.98
N GLU A 87 -8.25 -10.64 -2.70
CA GLU A 87 -9.36 -11.53 -2.31
C GLU A 87 -10.69 -11.20 -2.99
N GLN A 88 -10.85 -9.99 -3.56
CA GLN A 88 -12.02 -9.58 -4.34
C GLN A 88 -11.87 -9.82 -5.86
N ASP A 89 -10.69 -10.25 -6.33
CA ASP A 89 -10.36 -10.47 -7.74
C ASP A 89 -9.74 -11.86 -7.93
N GLU A 90 -10.56 -12.81 -8.38
CA GLU A 90 -10.15 -14.21 -8.57
C GLU A 90 -8.99 -14.39 -9.55
N GLU A 91 -8.86 -13.51 -10.56
CA GLU A 91 -7.78 -13.61 -11.54
C GLU A 91 -6.46 -13.16 -10.93
N LEU A 92 -6.46 -12.01 -10.27
CA LEU A 92 -5.29 -11.51 -9.54
C LEU A 92 -4.89 -12.47 -8.42
N LYS A 93 -5.86 -12.94 -7.63
CA LYS A 93 -5.64 -13.92 -6.56
C LYS A 93 -4.95 -15.15 -7.11
N LYS A 94 -5.53 -15.78 -8.14
CA LYS A 94 -4.92 -16.97 -8.75
C LYS A 94 -3.49 -16.70 -9.22
N LYS A 95 -3.25 -15.54 -9.83
CA LYS A 95 -1.93 -15.13 -10.34
C LYS A 95 -0.88 -14.99 -9.24
N LEU A 96 -1.23 -14.36 -8.12
CA LEU A 96 -0.30 -14.16 -6.99
C LEU A 96 0.01 -15.50 -6.32
N TYR A 97 -1.02 -16.27 -5.97
CA TYR A 97 -0.85 -17.55 -5.29
C TYR A 97 -0.13 -18.59 -6.14
N SER A 98 -0.32 -18.62 -7.47
CA SER A 98 0.43 -19.54 -8.34
C SER A 98 1.93 -19.22 -8.43
N ASN A 99 2.32 -18.01 -8.02
CA ASN A 99 3.71 -17.55 -8.02
C ASN A 99 4.36 -17.60 -6.64
N MET A 100 3.69 -18.20 -5.65
CA MET A 100 4.21 -18.40 -4.30
C MET A 100 4.55 -19.87 -4.04
N THR A 101 5.48 -20.10 -3.11
CA THR A 101 5.68 -21.43 -2.53
C THR A 101 4.62 -21.70 -1.46
N GLU A 102 4.30 -22.97 -1.20
CA GLU A 102 3.32 -23.34 -0.18
C GLU A 102 3.63 -22.74 1.20
N ASN A 103 4.92 -22.66 1.56
CA ASN A 103 5.37 -22.06 2.81
C ASN A 103 5.13 -20.54 2.84
N ALA A 104 5.47 -19.83 1.75
CA ALA A 104 5.22 -18.40 1.64
C ALA A 104 3.72 -18.10 1.68
N THR A 105 2.91 -18.89 0.97
CA THR A 105 1.45 -18.76 1.00
C THR A 105 0.90 -18.89 2.42
N LYS A 106 1.31 -19.91 3.18
CA LYS A 106 0.84 -20.08 4.57
C LYS A 106 1.17 -18.86 5.43
N MET A 107 2.42 -18.39 5.37
CA MET A 107 2.88 -17.24 6.14
C MET A 107 2.06 -15.98 5.83
N PHE A 108 1.92 -15.63 4.55
CA PHE A 108 1.17 -14.43 4.17
C PHE A 108 -0.33 -14.53 4.46
N VAL A 109 -0.94 -15.71 4.28
CA VAL A 109 -2.38 -15.91 4.52
C VAL A 109 -2.71 -15.78 6.01
N GLU A 110 -1.85 -16.29 6.89
CA GLU A 110 -2.04 -16.16 8.34
C GLU A 110 -2.09 -14.67 8.77
N ASP A 111 -1.16 -13.86 8.26
CA ASP A 111 -1.10 -12.42 8.55
C ASP A 111 -2.21 -11.65 7.84
N MET A 112 -2.57 -12.02 6.62
CA MET A 112 -3.70 -11.43 5.89
C MET A 112 -5.01 -11.62 6.65
N VAL A 113 -5.26 -12.82 7.18
CA VAL A 113 -6.47 -13.10 7.98
C VAL A 113 -6.50 -12.25 9.26
N PHE A 114 -5.34 -11.94 9.85
CA PHE A 114 -5.26 -11.03 10.98
C PHE A 114 -5.66 -9.61 10.56
N ILE A 115 -5.05 -9.08 9.51
CA ILE A 115 -5.31 -7.72 9.01
C ILE A 115 -6.75 -7.56 8.50
N MET A 116 -7.34 -8.56 7.85
CA MET A 116 -8.75 -8.54 7.41
C MET A 116 -9.74 -8.33 8.57
N ARG A 117 -9.40 -8.79 9.78
CA ARG A 117 -10.27 -8.62 10.97
C ARG A 117 -10.20 -7.20 11.53
N GLU A 118 -9.03 -6.58 11.47
CA GLU A 118 -8.81 -5.22 11.98
C GLU A 118 -9.16 -4.14 10.95
N GLY A 119 -9.08 -4.48 9.67
CA GLY A 119 -9.21 -3.57 8.55
C GLY A 119 -7.90 -2.80 8.30
N VAL A 120 -7.61 -2.52 7.02
CA VAL A 120 -6.44 -1.72 6.64
C VAL A 120 -6.83 -0.24 6.61
N PRO A 121 -6.15 0.63 7.39
CA PRO A 121 -6.34 2.07 7.25
C PRO A 121 -5.97 2.54 5.83
N ASN A 122 -6.77 3.45 5.26
CA ASN A 122 -6.59 3.92 3.88
C ASN A 122 -5.17 4.46 3.58
N TYR A 123 -4.50 5.07 4.55
CA TYR A 123 -3.14 5.59 4.36
C TYR A 123 -2.11 4.45 4.21
N LYS A 124 -2.18 3.40 5.04
CA LYS A 124 -1.31 2.21 4.91
C LYS A 124 -1.53 1.52 3.58
N PHE A 125 -2.79 1.40 3.16
CA PHE A 125 -3.14 0.87 1.85
C PHE A 125 -2.51 1.70 0.72
N ASP A 126 -2.70 3.02 0.74
CA ASP A 126 -2.15 3.94 -0.27
C ASP A 126 -0.63 3.87 -0.36
N GLU A 127 0.05 3.79 0.78
CA GLU A 127 1.50 3.70 0.87
C GLU A 127 2.03 2.37 0.33
N ALA A 128 1.40 1.26 0.72
CA ALA A 128 1.74 -0.06 0.21
C ALA A 128 1.60 -0.12 -1.31
N MET A 129 0.48 0.36 -1.84
CA MET A 129 0.25 0.41 -3.29
C MET A 129 1.25 1.32 -4.02
N THR A 130 1.66 2.43 -3.39
CA THR A 130 2.69 3.32 -3.94
C THR A 130 4.05 2.63 -4.01
N ARG A 131 4.48 1.95 -2.94
CA ARG A 131 5.74 1.18 -2.90
C ARG A 131 5.73 0.02 -3.89
N LEU A 132 4.61 -0.71 -3.99
CA LEU A 132 4.44 -1.79 -4.97
C LEU A 132 4.52 -1.26 -6.41
N THR A 133 3.90 -0.11 -6.69
CA THR A 133 3.98 0.54 -8.02
C THR A 133 5.44 0.86 -8.37
N GLN A 134 6.19 1.45 -7.44
CA GLN A 134 7.60 1.77 -7.64
C GLN A 134 8.44 0.52 -7.94
N LYS A 135 8.23 -0.59 -7.19
CA LYS A 135 8.92 -1.86 -7.44
C LYS A 135 8.56 -2.45 -8.80
N VAL A 136 7.30 -2.38 -9.21
CA VAL A 136 6.86 -2.81 -10.55
C VAL A 136 7.52 -1.98 -11.64
N ASP A 137 7.62 -0.66 -11.47
CA ASP A 137 8.31 0.21 -12.43
C ASP A 137 9.79 -0.13 -12.54
N GLU A 138 10.46 -0.41 -11.43
CA GLU A 138 11.86 -0.83 -11.39
C GLU A 138 12.07 -2.16 -12.14
N LEU A 139 11.25 -3.17 -11.83
CA LEU A 139 11.29 -4.48 -12.49
C LEU A 139 10.90 -4.41 -13.97
N THR A 140 10.08 -3.43 -14.36
CA THR A 140 9.75 -3.21 -15.77
C THR A 140 10.92 -2.58 -16.51
N LYS A 141 11.61 -1.62 -15.88
CA LYS A 141 12.79 -0.95 -16.46
C LYS A 141 13.97 -1.89 -16.65
N ASP A 142 14.18 -2.82 -15.73
CA ASP A 142 15.25 -3.83 -15.84
C ASP A 142 14.88 -5.03 -16.74
N GLY A 143 13.60 -5.13 -17.14
CA GLY A 143 13.09 -6.17 -18.04
C GLY A 143 12.70 -7.48 -17.36
N THR A 144 12.79 -7.57 -16.03
CA THR A 144 12.38 -8.74 -15.25
C THR A 144 10.87 -8.93 -15.30
N LEU A 145 10.13 -7.83 -15.12
CA LEU A 145 8.69 -7.78 -15.29
C LEU A 145 8.36 -7.32 -16.71
N THR A 146 7.60 -8.14 -17.42
CA THR A 146 7.09 -7.82 -18.76
C THR A 146 5.59 -8.02 -18.78
N ILE A 147 4.89 -7.12 -19.47
CA ILE A 147 3.43 -7.14 -19.60
C ILE A 147 3.12 -7.84 -20.92
N LYS A 148 2.35 -8.94 -20.85
CA LYS A 148 1.86 -9.57 -22.06
C LYS A 148 0.80 -8.66 -22.72
N PRO A 149 0.81 -8.51 -24.05
CA PRO A 149 -0.17 -7.71 -24.77
C PRO A 149 -1.58 -8.29 -24.66
#